data_AF-A0A934ES30-F1
#
_entry.id   AF-A0A934ES30-F1
#
_cell.length_a   1.000
_cell.length_b   1.000
_cell.length_c   1.000
_cell.angle_alpha   90.00
_cell.angle_beta   90.00
_cell.angle_gamma   90.00
#
_symmetry.space_group_name_H-M   'P 1'
#
loop_
_entity.id
_entity.type
_entity.pdbx_description
1 polymer ?
#
loop_
_entity_poly.entity_id
_entity_poly.type
_entity_poly.pdbx_seq_one_letter_code
_entity_poly.pdbx_strand_id
1 'polypeptide(L)'
;MIWFLAFQPLPWHVIWSAAFLSVALWQPLFEELLFRGVIQGQLLQTAWGRKTWIGLSMSNLVVSLLFMSAHLAGHSLSWALLVFIPSLCFGFVRDRFGSVYPAIVLHAFYNAGYVLLTGGATFLNSR
;
A
#
# COMPACT_ATOMS: atom_id res chain seq x y z
N MET A 1 -28.63 7.84 21.24
CA MET A 1 -27.80 8.97 20.78
C MET A 1 -26.87 8.46 19.71
N ILE A 2 -27.20 8.72 18.45
CA ILE A 2 -26.29 8.46 17.32
C ILE A 2 -25.21 9.53 17.43
N TRP A 3 -24.05 9.16 17.97
CA TRP A 3 -22.87 10.00 17.84
C TRP A 3 -22.61 10.15 16.34
N PHE A 4 -22.82 11.34 15.81
CA PHE A 4 -22.15 11.71 14.58
C PHE A 4 -20.66 11.43 14.83
N LEU A 5 -20.09 10.50 14.08
CA LEU A 5 -18.64 10.37 13.94
C LEU A 5 -18.19 11.65 13.26
N ALA A 6 -18.12 12.75 14.02
CA ALA A 6 -17.62 14.01 13.56
C ALA A 6 -16.19 13.71 13.13
N PHE A 7 -15.96 13.72 11.82
CA PHE A 7 -14.64 13.62 11.24
C PHE A 7 -13.78 14.70 11.90
N GLN A 8 -12.98 14.33 12.90
CA GLN A 8 -12.06 15.25 13.54
C GLN A 8 -10.83 15.29 12.64
N PRO A 9 -10.62 16.36 11.85
CA PRO A 9 -9.44 16.43 11.00
C PRO A 9 -8.19 16.32 11.87
N LEU A 10 -7.20 15.55 11.40
CA LEU A 10 -5.92 15.46 12.09
C LEU A 10 -5.34 16.87 12.30
N PRO A 11 -4.75 17.16 13.47
CA PRO A 11 -4.05 18.41 13.68
C PRO A 11 -2.96 18.60 12.61
N TRP A 12 -2.78 19.84 12.16
CA TRP A 12 -1.75 20.20 11.17
C TRP A 12 -0.37 19.57 11.49
N HIS A 13 0.07 19.63 12.75
CA HIS A 13 1.40 19.13 13.14
C HIS A 13 1.55 17.60 13.00
N VAL A 14 0.45 16.84 13.03
CA VAL A 14 0.46 15.39 12.78
C VAL A 14 0.63 15.12 11.30
N ILE A 15 -0.06 15.87 10.43
CA ILE A 15 0.04 15.75 8.98
C ILE A 15 1.46 16.06 8.48
N TRP A 16 2.15 17.01 9.13
CA TRP A 16 3.54 17.36 8.81
C TRP A 16 4.58 16.61 9.65
N SER A 17 4.15 15.64 10.44
CA SER A 17 5.10 14.82 11.21
C SER A 17 5.91 13.92 10.29
N ALA A 18 7.15 13.64 10.68
CA ALA A 18 8.01 12.69 9.96
C ALA A 18 7.35 11.30 9.85
N ALA A 19 6.59 10.88 10.87
CA ALA A 19 5.88 9.61 10.85
C ALA A 19 4.78 9.57 9.78
N PHE A 20 3.96 10.62 9.67
CA PHE A 20 2.95 10.71 8.62
C PHE A 20 3.58 10.72 7.23
N LEU A 21 4.60 11.57 7.01
CA LEU A 21 5.29 11.65 5.73
C LEU A 21 5.99 10.34 5.37
N SER A 22 6.50 9.60 6.37
CA SER A 22 7.07 8.27 6.17
C SER A 22 6.03 7.30 5.62
N VAL A 23 4.89 7.16 6.29
CA VAL A 23 3.82 6.21 5.89
C VAL A 23 3.11 6.62 4.61
N ALA A 24 2.93 7.93 4.39
CA ALA A 24 2.18 8.45 3.24
C ALA A 24 3.03 8.59 1.98
N LEU A 25 4.35 8.82 2.07
CA LEU A 25 5.20 9.10 0.92
C LEU A 25 6.42 8.19 0.84
N TRP A 26 7.23 8.16 1.90
CA TRP A 26 8.53 7.47 1.86
C TRP A 26 8.37 5.96 1.69
N GLN A 27 7.59 5.31 2.54
CA GLN A 27 7.36 3.87 2.48
C GLN A 27 6.74 3.44 1.14
N PRO A 28 5.62 4.03 0.66
CA PRO A 28 5.05 3.69 -0.65
C PRO A 28 6.05 3.82 -1.80
N LEU A 29 6.91 4.83 -1.78
CA LEU A 29 7.93 5.01 -2.81
C LEU A 29 8.89 3.83 -2.86
N PHE A 30 9.52 3.47 -1.74
CA PHE A 30 10.50 2.37 -1.72
C PHE A 30 9.86 1.01 -1.93
N GLU A 31 8.69 0.80 -1.34
CA GLU A 31 7.94 -0.44 -1.48
C GLU A 31 7.55 -0.69 -2.93
N GLU A 32 6.92 0.27 -3.60
CA GLU A 32 6.52 0.05 -4.99
C GLU A 32 7.72 -0.01 -5.95
N LEU A 33 8.81 0.72 -5.70
CA LEU A 33 10.05 0.57 -6.48
C LEU A 33 10.64 -0.85 -6.36
N LEU A 34 10.68 -1.41 -5.15
CA LEU A 34 11.17 -2.76 -4.92
C LEU A 34 10.21 -3.82 -5.47
N PHE A 35 8.96 -3.81 -5.03
CA PHE A 35 8.00 -4.87 -5.33
C PHE A 35 7.48 -4.78 -6.77
N ARG A 36 7.13 -3.59 -7.29
CA ARG A 36 6.60 -3.43 -8.67
C ARG A 36 7.66 -3.12 -9.70
N GLY A 37 8.65 -2.33 -9.32
CA GLY A 37 9.75 -1.97 -10.21
C GLY A 37 10.65 -3.16 -10.46
N VAL A 38 11.25 -3.67 -9.38
CA VAL A 38 12.23 -4.76 -9.46
C VAL A 38 11.52 -6.11 -9.58
N ILE A 39 10.83 -6.59 -8.52
CA ILE A 39 10.38 -7.98 -8.46
C ILE A 39 9.31 -8.28 -9.53
N GLN A 40 8.22 -7.51 -9.57
CA GLN A 40 7.17 -7.68 -10.58
C GLN A 40 7.73 -7.44 -11.99
N GLY A 41 8.58 -6.41 -12.15
CA GLY A 41 9.22 -6.08 -13.44
C GLY A 41 10.06 -7.24 -14.00
N GLN A 42 10.82 -7.94 -13.15
CA GLN A 42 11.60 -9.12 -13.53
C GLN A 42 10.70 -10.31 -13.83
N LEU A 43 9.69 -10.59 -13.00
CA LEU A 43 8.76 -11.70 -13.25
C LEU A 43 7.98 -11.53 -14.56
N LEU A 44 7.62 -10.29 -14.90
CA LEU A 44 6.96 -9.94 -16.16
C LEU A 44 7.86 -10.13 -17.39
N GLN A 45 9.17 -10.37 -17.25
CA GLN A 45 10.02 -10.76 -18.38
C GLN A 45 9.82 -12.23 -18.78
N THR A 46 9.25 -13.04 -17.89
CA THR A 46 9.00 -14.47 -18.14
C THR A 46 7.65 -14.70 -18.82
N ALA A 47 7.54 -15.77 -19.61
CA ALA A 47 6.28 -16.14 -20.26
C ALA A 47 5.18 -16.51 -19.25
N TRP A 48 5.53 -17.15 -18.13
CA TRP A 48 4.56 -17.54 -17.11
C TRP A 48 4.10 -16.33 -16.28
N GLY A 49 4.99 -15.39 -15.96
CA GLY A 49 4.68 -14.21 -15.16
C GLY A 49 3.67 -13.29 -15.84
N ARG A 50 3.75 -13.19 -17.18
CA ARG A 50 2.80 -12.45 -18.02
C ARG A 50 1.42 -13.10 -18.16
N LYS A 51 1.26 -14.39 -17.77
CA LYS A 51 -0.07 -15.02 -17.82
C LYS A 51 -1.01 -14.27 -16.90
N THR A 52 -2.21 -13.98 -17.39
CA THR A 52 -3.24 -13.28 -16.63
C THR A 52 -4.39 -14.20 -16.29
N TRP A 53 -4.93 -14.08 -15.08
CA TRP A 53 -6.19 -14.67 -14.66
C TRP A 53 -7.07 -13.56 -14.10
N ILE A 54 -8.31 -13.43 -14.58
CA ILE A 54 -9.27 -12.36 -14.21
C ILE A 54 -8.70 -10.92 -14.28
N GLY A 55 -7.75 -10.68 -15.19
CA GLY A 55 -7.08 -9.37 -15.34
C GLY A 55 -5.87 -9.15 -14.43
N LEU A 56 -5.53 -10.10 -13.56
CA LEU A 56 -4.34 -10.07 -12.69
C LEU A 56 -3.23 -10.95 -13.28
N SER A 57 -2.02 -10.41 -13.42
CA SER A 57 -0.87 -11.22 -13.83
C SER A 57 -0.41 -12.19 -12.74
N MET A 58 0.20 -13.31 -13.14
CA MET A 58 0.86 -14.22 -12.19
C MET A 58 1.98 -13.51 -11.43
N SER A 59 2.69 -12.56 -12.07
CA SER A 59 3.66 -11.70 -11.40
C SER A 59 3.02 -10.88 -10.29
N ASN A 60 1.85 -10.27 -10.51
CA ASN A 60 1.12 -9.52 -9.49
C ASN A 60 0.70 -10.41 -8.32
N LEU A 61 0.17 -11.60 -8.58
CA LEU A 61 -0.23 -12.54 -7.52
C LEU A 61 0.95 -12.92 -6.63
N VAL A 62 2.08 -13.32 -7.23
CA VAL A 62 3.30 -13.68 -6.48
C VAL A 62 3.83 -12.50 -5.68
N VAL A 63 3.93 -11.33 -6.30
CA VAL A 63 4.45 -10.12 -5.64
C VAL A 63 3.53 -9.68 -4.50
N SER A 64 2.22 -9.81 -4.66
CA SER A 64 1.26 -9.47 -3.60
C SER A 64 1.35 -10.43 -2.42
N LEU A 65 1.60 -11.73 -2.65
CA LEU A 65 1.89 -12.69 -1.58
C LEU A 65 3.20 -12.37 -0.87
N LEU A 66 4.25 -12.00 -1.60
CA LEU A 66 5.54 -11.59 -1.02
C LEU A 66 5.39 -10.31 -0.20
N PHE A 67 4.66 -9.32 -0.71
CA PHE A 67 4.37 -8.06 -0.03
C PHE A 67 3.61 -8.28 1.28
N MET A 68 2.54 -9.09 1.23
CA MET A 68 1.79 -9.56 2.40
C MET A 68 2.71 -10.24 3.41
N SER A 69 3.57 -11.15 2.95
CA SER A 69 4.49 -11.88 3.83
C SER A 69 5.52 -10.98 4.49
N ALA A 70 6.04 -9.98 3.78
CA ALA A 70 6.98 -9.00 4.33
C ALA A 70 6.36 -8.19 5.49
N HIS A 71 5.04 -7.93 5.44
CA HIS A 71 4.34 -7.22 6.51
C HIS A 71 4.23 -8.02 7.82
N LEU A 72 4.41 -9.35 7.79
CA LEU A 72 4.45 -10.17 9.01
C LEU A 72 5.64 -9.84 9.91
N ALA A 73 6.70 -9.21 9.39
CA ALA A 73 7.85 -8.78 10.19
C ALA A 73 7.52 -7.62 11.13
N GLY A 74 6.49 -6.83 10.83
CA GLY A 74 6.11 -5.63 11.60
C GLY A 74 4.66 -5.60 12.08
N HIS A 75 3.81 -6.53 11.63
CA HIS A 75 2.37 -6.52 11.88
C HIS A 75 1.80 -7.89 12.20
N SER A 76 0.58 -7.92 12.76
CA SER A 76 -0.17 -9.15 13.00
C SER A 76 -0.53 -9.85 11.68
N LEU A 77 -0.80 -11.15 11.75
CA LEU A 77 -1.28 -11.93 10.61
C LEU A 77 -2.55 -11.33 9.99
N SER A 78 -3.50 -10.88 10.82
CA SER A 78 -4.73 -10.25 10.35
C SER A 78 -4.46 -9.00 9.51
N TRP A 79 -3.52 -8.16 9.93
CA TRP A 79 -3.14 -6.96 9.20
C TRP A 79 -2.43 -7.29 7.89
N ALA A 80 -1.50 -8.25 7.93
CA ALA A 80 -0.79 -8.71 6.75
C ALA A 80 -1.79 -9.22 5.68
N LEU A 81 -2.77 -10.05 6.08
CA LEU A 81 -3.82 -10.53 5.17
C LEU A 81 -4.62 -9.39 4.54
N LEU A 82 -4.91 -8.32 5.28
CA LEU A 82 -5.63 -7.16 4.75
C LEU A 82 -4.84 -6.39 3.70
N VAL A 83 -3.51 -6.32 3.80
CA VAL A 83 -2.69 -5.61 2.79
C VAL A 83 -2.57 -6.36 1.47
N PHE A 84 -2.95 -7.64 1.43
CA PHE A 84 -2.92 -8.44 0.19
C PHE A 84 -3.82 -7.85 -0.90
N ILE A 85 -5.04 -7.43 -0.54
CA ILE A 85 -6.01 -6.87 -1.50
C ILE A 85 -5.55 -5.54 -2.12
N PRO A 86 -5.16 -4.49 -1.36
CA PRO A 86 -4.63 -3.28 -1.96
C PRO A 86 -3.35 -3.54 -2.77
N SER A 87 -2.50 -4.48 -2.34
CA SER A 87 -1.31 -4.90 -3.11
C SER A 87 -1.68 -5.44 -4.50
N LEU A 88 -2.75 -6.22 -4.62
CA LEU A 88 -3.27 -6.67 -5.92
C LEU A 88 -3.70 -5.50 -6.81
N CYS A 89 -4.36 -4.49 -6.23
CA CYS A 89 -4.78 -3.29 -6.97
C CYS A 89 -3.58 -2.49 -7.48
N PHE A 90 -2.54 -2.32 -6.66
CA PHE A 90 -1.31 -1.62 -7.06
C PHE A 90 -0.60 -2.37 -8.20
N GLY A 91 -0.50 -3.69 -8.08
CA GLY A 91 0.08 -4.51 -9.14
C GLY A 91 -0.75 -4.56 -10.42
N PHE A 92 -2.09 -4.48 -10.33
CA PHE A 92 -2.97 -4.36 -11.49
C PHE A 92 -2.73 -3.04 -12.24
N VAL A 93 -2.64 -1.93 -11.50
CA VAL A 93 -2.30 -0.62 -12.06
C VAL A 93 -0.91 -0.65 -12.71
N ARG A 94 0.08 -1.27 -12.06
CA ARG A 94 1.41 -1.48 -12.65
C ARG A 94 1.36 -2.25 -13.97
N ASP A 95 0.56 -3.32 -14.05
CA ASP A 95 0.40 -4.13 -15.25
C ASP A 95 -0.29 -3.32 -16.37
N ARG A 96 -1.33 -2.55 -16.02
CA ARG A 96 -2.13 -1.77 -16.98
C ARG A 96 -1.35 -0.62 -17.60
N PHE A 97 -0.54 0.10 -16.81
CA PHE A 97 0.15 1.30 -17.26
C PHE A 97 1.63 1.06 -17.63
N GLY A 98 2.18 -0.12 -17.35
CA GLY A 98 3.58 -0.42 -17.64
C GLY A 98 4.59 0.43 -16.85
N SER A 99 4.13 1.13 -15.81
CA SER A 99 4.91 2.10 -15.04
C SER A 99 4.65 1.94 -13.54
N VAL A 100 5.66 2.22 -12.72
CA VAL A 100 5.56 2.15 -11.25
C VAL A 100 4.90 3.40 -10.66
N TYR A 101 4.97 4.54 -11.34
CA TYR A 101 4.50 5.82 -10.79
C TYR A 101 3.00 5.82 -10.44
N PRO A 102 2.09 5.28 -11.28
CA PRO A 102 0.67 5.22 -10.92
C PRO A 102 0.42 4.34 -9.68
N ALA A 103 1.20 3.27 -9.50
CA ALA A 103 1.11 2.43 -8.30
C ALA A 103 1.63 3.15 -7.05
N ILE A 104 2.75 3.89 -7.15
CA ILE A 104 3.27 4.73 -6.06
C ILE A 104 2.22 5.75 -5.60
N VAL A 105 1.61 6.47 -6.55
CA VAL A 105 0.59 7.49 -6.23
C VAL A 105 -0.64 6.85 -5.58
N LEU A 106 -1.11 5.72 -6.11
CA LEU A 106 -2.27 5.02 -5.56
C LEU A 106 -2.00 4.48 -4.15
N HIS A 107 -0.81 3.93 -3.90
CA HIS A 107 -0.42 3.43 -2.59
C HIS A 107 -0.27 4.59 -1.59
N ALA A 108 0.41 5.67 -1.97
CA ALA A 108 0.50 6.88 -1.15
C ALA A 108 -0.88 7.45 -0.78
N PHE A 109 -1.79 7.52 -1.76
CA PHE A 109 -3.17 7.95 -1.54
C PHE A 109 -3.93 7.02 -0.57
N TYR A 110 -3.79 5.71 -0.74
CA TYR A 110 -4.42 4.72 0.14
C TYR A 110 -3.91 4.84 1.59
N ASN A 111 -2.60 4.92 1.80
CA ASN A 111 -2.01 5.06 3.14
C ASN A 111 -2.38 6.38 3.80
N ALA A 112 -2.30 7.50 3.05
CA ALA A 112 -2.71 8.80 3.56
C ALA A 112 -4.20 8.81 3.95
N GLY A 113 -5.07 8.27 3.09
CA GLY A 113 -6.50 8.13 3.36
C GLY A 113 -6.77 7.27 4.59
N TYR A 114 -6.11 6.11 4.70
CA TYR A 114 -6.21 5.23 5.87
C TYR A 114 -5.84 5.97 7.17
N VAL A 115 -4.70 6.65 7.19
CA VAL A 115 -4.23 7.40 8.38
C VAL A 115 -5.15 8.58 8.70
N LEU A 116 -5.64 9.31 7.70
CA LEU A 116 -6.55 10.44 7.91
C LEU A 116 -7.92 9.99 8.45
N LEU A 117 -8.42 8.84 8.00
CA LEU A 117 -9.72 8.30 8.40
C LEU A 117 -9.67 7.57 9.75
N THR A 118 -8.53 6.94 10.11
CA THR A 118 -8.43 6.03 11.25
C THR A 118 -7.32 6.37 12.26
N GLY A 119 -6.28 7.08 11.82
CA GLY A 119 -5.03 7.31 12.56
C GLY A 119 -5.09 8.45 13.59
N GLY A 120 -6.21 9.17 13.71
CA GLY A 120 -6.42 10.18 14.75
C GLY A 120 -6.13 9.66 16.16
N ALA A 121 -6.57 8.45 16.49
CA ALA A 121 -6.37 7.90 17.83
C ALA A 121 -4.92 7.48 18.12
N THR A 122 -4.18 7.01 17.12
CA THR A 122 -2.84 6.42 17.31
C THR A 122 -1.74 7.47 17.41
N PHE A 123 -1.84 8.58 16.67
CA PHE A 123 -0.85 9.67 16.73
C PHE A 123 -1.09 10.64 17.88
N LEU A 124 -2.33 10.79 18.37
CA LEU A 124 -2.64 11.64 19.52
C LEU A 124 -2.10 11.07 20.85
N ASN A 125 -1.97 9.74 20.98
CA ASN A 125 -1.49 9.04 22.17
C ASN A 125 0.04 8.84 22.24
N SER A 126 0.79 9.34 21.26
CA SER A 126 2.27 9.24 21.24
C SER A 126 2.99 10.40 21.94
N ARG A 127 2.28 11.13 22.80
CA ARG A 127 2.83 12.16 23.70
C ARG A 127 2.93 11.65 25.13
#